data_AF-A0A4Z1KBR8-F1
#
_entry.id   AF-A0A4Z1KBR8-F1
#
_cell.length_a   1.000
_cell.length_b   1.000
_cell.length_c   1.000
_cell.angle_alpha   90.00
_cell.angle_beta   90.00
_cell.angle_gamma   90.00
#
_symmetry.space_group_name_H-M   'P 1'
#
loop_
_entity.id
_entity.type
_entity.pdbx_description
1 polymer ?
#
loop_
_entity_poly.entity_id
_entity_poly.type
_entity_poly.pdbx_seq_one_letter_code
_entity_poly.pdbx_strand_id
1 'polypeptide(L)'
;MDPSKTLVAIWIGINDIGDTDSYTFPSHNATDFPSLYKNIITTEFAAIETIYKAGFRNFLFMNLPPLQRTPPNLIRAAGPLPNTTMLTSYNQILNSSAVHFAATHPGTKAMVFDTFSFLSSVLDDPAPYGIKNITNYCPRYDAPDIATNYASYGCLPIPDYFWYNTGHITYHTHEILAKEVGKFLEGQSC
;
A
#
# COMPACT_ATOMS: atom_id res chain seq x y z
N MET A 1 -0.74 24.62 -13.53
CA MET A 1 -1.16 23.86 -12.33
C MET A 1 -0.83 24.70 -11.11
N ASP A 2 -1.74 24.81 -10.15
CA ASP A 2 -1.50 25.51 -8.88
C ASP A 2 -1.01 24.48 -7.84
N PRO A 3 0.28 24.50 -7.43
CA PRO A 3 0.82 23.52 -6.49
C PRO A 3 0.05 23.49 -5.16
N SER A 4 -0.46 24.64 -4.71
CA SER A 4 -1.18 24.75 -3.43
C SER A 4 -2.58 24.14 -3.46
N LYS A 5 -3.14 23.93 -4.65
CA LYS A 5 -4.44 23.28 -4.88
C LYS A 5 -4.32 21.85 -5.42
N THR A 6 -3.10 21.37 -5.60
CA THR A 6 -2.84 20.02 -6.12
C THR A 6 -2.66 19.05 -4.97
N LEU A 7 -3.24 17.86 -5.09
CA LEU A 7 -3.00 16.73 -4.20
C LEU A 7 -1.79 15.94 -4.66
N VAL A 8 -0.82 15.74 -3.77
CA VAL A 8 0.30 14.82 -3.98
C VAL A 8 -0.04 13.51 -3.26
N ALA A 9 -0.30 12.45 -4.04
CA ALA A 9 -0.53 11.11 -3.50
C ALA A 9 0.78 10.32 -3.47
N ILE A 10 1.11 9.76 -2.31
CA ILE A 10 2.33 9.02 -2.04
C ILE A 10 1.93 7.63 -1.55
N TRP A 11 2.27 6.62 -2.35
CA TRP A 11 2.05 5.22 -2.00
C TRP A 11 3.29 4.42 -2.39
N ILE A 12 4.23 4.33 -1.45
CA ILE A 12 5.54 3.71 -1.61
C ILE A 12 5.93 2.96 -0.33
N GLY A 13 6.92 2.07 -0.40
CA GLY A 13 7.46 1.33 0.74
C GLY A 13 7.29 -0.19 0.68
N ILE A 14 6.46 -0.72 -0.23
CA ILE A 14 6.24 -2.17 -0.38
C ILE A 14 7.55 -2.89 -0.73
N ASN A 15 8.34 -2.30 -1.63
CA ASN A 15 9.65 -2.84 -1.99
C ASN A 15 10.64 -2.75 -0.83
N ASP A 16 10.72 -1.60 -0.14
CA ASP A 16 11.65 -1.41 0.97
C ASP A 16 11.41 -2.42 2.10
N ILE A 17 10.15 -2.60 2.52
CA ILE A 17 9.85 -3.57 3.57
C ILE A 17 10.08 -5.01 3.10
N GLY A 18 9.79 -5.33 1.84
CA GLY A 18 9.97 -6.68 1.29
C GLY A 18 11.44 -7.05 1.10
N ASP A 19 12.25 -6.13 0.56
CA ASP A 19 13.68 -6.37 0.30
C ASP A 19 14.52 -6.43 1.59
N THR A 20 13.98 -5.88 2.69
CA THR A 20 14.64 -5.85 3.99
C THR A 20 14.11 -6.89 4.97
N ASP A 21 13.03 -7.61 4.65
CA ASP A 21 12.23 -8.37 5.61
C ASP A 21 12.95 -9.53 6.33
N SER A 22 14.10 -9.94 5.79
CA SER A 22 14.92 -11.06 6.24
C SER A 22 16.28 -10.60 6.79
N TYR A 23 16.47 -9.29 6.97
CA TYR A 23 17.72 -8.75 7.47
C TYR A 23 18.01 -9.20 8.91
N THR A 24 19.28 -9.44 9.16
CA THR A 24 19.84 -9.62 10.51
C THR A 24 20.49 -8.31 10.95
N PHE A 25 20.37 -7.96 12.23
CA PHE A 25 20.90 -6.71 12.78
C PHE A 25 22.14 -6.93 13.66
N PRO A 26 23.07 -5.95 13.72
CA PRO A 26 22.99 -4.60 13.16
C PRO A 26 23.23 -4.55 11.64
N SER A 27 22.50 -3.67 10.94
CA SER A 27 22.59 -3.49 9.48
C SER A 27 22.06 -2.12 9.10
N HIS A 28 22.61 -1.48 8.05
CA HIS A 28 22.14 -0.19 7.52
C HIS A 28 21.91 0.90 8.59
N ASN A 29 22.84 1.03 9.53
CA ASN A 29 22.75 1.96 10.67
C ASN A 29 21.48 1.78 11.52
N ALA A 30 20.98 0.55 11.61
CA ALA A 30 19.84 0.16 12.42
C ALA A 30 20.20 -1.04 13.30
N THR A 31 19.55 -1.13 14.47
CA THR A 31 19.73 -2.21 15.45
C THR A 31 18.56 -3.20 15.44
N ASP A 32 17.46 -2.83 14.80
CA ASP A 32 16.24 -3.60 14.67
C ASP A 32 15.40 -3.10 13.48
N PHE A 33 14.31 -3.80 13.17
CA PHE A 33 13.38 -3.39 12.12
C PHE A 33 12.76 -2.00 12.33
N PRO A 34 12.24 -1.64 13.52
CA PRO A 34 11.69 -0.30 13.74
C PRO A 34 12.69 0.84 13.48
N SER A 35 13.95 0.70 13.87
CA SER A 35 14.99 1.69 13.57
C SER A 35 15.33 1.74 12.07
N LEU A 36 15.34 0.59 11.38
CA LEU A 36 15.49 0.56 9.92
C LEU A 36 14.33 1.27 9.21
N TYR A 37 13.08 1.00 9.59
CA TYR A 37 11.91 1.64 9.00
C TYR A 37 11.89 3.15 9.25
N LYS A 38 12.35 3.61 10.42
CA LYS A 38 12.57 5.04 10.66
C LYS A 38 13.58 5.63 9.68
N ASN A 39 14.69 4.94 9.39
CA ASN A 39 15.69 5.42 8.42
C ASN A 39 15.11 5.50 7.00
N ILE A 40 14.36 4.48 6.57
CA ILE A 40 13.68 4.43 5.27
C ILE A 40 12.68 5.59 5.15
N ILE A 41 11.77 5.73 6.11
CA ILE A 41 10.73 6.76 6.08
C ILE A 41 11.35 8.17 6.24
N THR A 42 12.44 8.33 7.00
CA THR A 42 13.18 9.61 7.04
C THR A 42 13.70 10.00 5.66
N THR A 43 14.18 9.01 4.88
CA THR A 43 14.63 9.24 3.51
C THR A 43 13.47 9.61 2.58
N GLU A 44 12.31 8.95 2.73
CA GLU A 44 11.08 9.30 2.02
C GLU A 44 10.66 10.75 2.30
N PHE A 45 10.60 11.15 3.58
CA PHE A 45 10.23 12.52 3.96
C PHE A 45 11.25 13.56 3.50
N ALA A 46 12.53 13.24 3.47
CA ALA A 46 13.55 14.11 2.88
C ALA A 46 13.32 14.36 1.37
N ALA A 47 12.77 13.39 0.63
CA ALA A 47 12.34 13.61 -0.74
C ALA A 47 11.07 14.48 -0.81
N ILE A 48 10.11 14.26 0.08
CA ILE A 48 8.87 15.05 0.17
C ILE A 48 9.14 16.51 0.51
N GLU A 49 10.19 16.82 1.27
CA GLU A 49 10.66 18.20 1.49
C GLU A 49 10.87 18.97 0.18
N THR A 50 11.35 18.31 -0.87
CA THR A 50 11.56 18.95 -2.17
C THR A 50 10.22 19.33 -2.81
N ILE A 51 9.19 18.51 -2.62
CA ILE A 51 7.83 18.73 -3.12
C ILE A 51 7.17 19.88 -2.34
N TYR A 52 7.32 19.91 -1.02
CA TYR A 52 6.84 21.03 -0.21
C TYR A 52 7.51 22.36 -0.59
N LYS A 53 8.84 22.36 -0.77
CA LYS A 53 9.60 23.54 -1.22
C LYS A 53 9.18 24.02 -2.61
N ALA A 54 8.68 23.12 -3.46
CA ALA A 54 8.10 23.47 -4.77
C ALA A 54 6.70 24.10 -4.69
N GLY A 55 6.12 24.27 -3.49
CA GLY A 55 4.86 24.98 -3.27
C GLY A 55 3.64 24.09 -3.04
N PHE A 56 3.80 22.76 -3.05
CA PHE A 56 2.70 21.84 -2.76
C PHE A 56 2.35 21.84 -1.27
N ARG A 57 1.06 21.72 -0.98
CA ARG A 57 0.53 21.83 0.39
C ARG A 57 -0.41 20.70 0.80
N ASN A 58 -0.93 19.91 -0.13
CA ASN A 58 -1.85 18.82 0.17
C ASN A 58 -1.17 17.48 -0.14
N PHE A 59 -0.96 16.67 0.88
CA PHE A 59 -0.31 15.37 0.77
C PHE A 59 -1.24 14.28 1.27
N LEU A 60 -1.43 13.25 0.46
CA LEU A 60 -2.08 12.01 0.82
C LEU A 60 -1.02 10.92 0.88
N PHE A 61 -0.83 10.35 2.07
CA PHE A 61 -0.03 9.16 2.30
C PHE A 61 -0.93 7.94 2.34
N MET A 62 -0.62 6.92 1.57
CA MET A 62 -1.29 5.62 1.64
C MET A 62 -0.35 4.65 2.34
N ASN A 63 -0.77 4.10 3.48
CA ASN A 63 0.07 3.14 4.19
C ASN A 63 0.18 1.80 3.43
N LEU A 64 1.05 0.91 3.89
CA LEU A 64 1.29 -0.37 3.21
C LEU A 64 0.02 -1.24 3.20
N PRO A 65 -0.29 -1.91 2.08
CA PRO A 65 -1.37 -2.89 2.02
C PRO A 65 -1.05 -4.14 2.87
N PRO A 66 -2.02 -5.06 3.08
CA PRO A 66 -1.81 -6.26 3.89
C PRO A 66 -0.95 -7.31 3.17
N LEU A 67 0.36 -7.07 3.05
CA LEU A 67 1.32 -7.93 2.34
C LEU A 67 1.42 -9.34 2.90
N GLN A 68 1.12 -9.53 4.18
CA GLN A 68 1.07 -10.83 4.84
C GLN A 68 -0.01 -11.76 4.25
N ARG A 69 -0.93 -11.22 3.43
CA ARG A 69 -2.01 -11.95 2.77
C ARG A 69 -1.80 -12.16 1.28
N THR A 70 -0.64 -11.75 0.75
CA THR A 70 -0.28 -12.04 -0.64
C THR A 70 -0.23 -13.56 -0.87
N PRO A 71 -0.53 -14.05 -2.09
CA PRO A 71 -0.54 -15.48 -2.38
C PRO A 71 0.75 -16.22 -1.97
N PRO A 72 1.97 -15.69 -2.20
CA PRO A 72 3.20 -16.32 -1.73
C PRO A 72 3.28 -16.43 -0.20
N ASN A 73 2.79 -15.41 0.52
CA ASN A 73 2.83 -15.39 1.99
C ASN A 73 1.82 -16.35 2.62
N LEU A 74 0.69 -16.62 1.97
CA LEU A 74 -0.30 -17.60 2.45
C LEU A 74 0.22 -19.04 2.43
N ILE A 75 1.14 -19.35 1.51
CA ILE A 75 1.71 -20.71 1.36
C ILE A 75 3.11 -20.86 1.95
N ARG A 76 3.67 -19.79 2.51
CA ARG A 76 5.02 -19.80 3.07
C ARG A 76 5.04 -20.59 4.39
N ALA A 77 5.76 -21.72 4.40
CA ALA A 77 5.80 -22.63 5.55
C ALA A 77 6.32 -21.98 6.85
N ALA A 78 7.24 -21.01 6.75
CA ALA A 78 7.77 -20.28 7.89
C ALA A 78 6.83 -19.17 8.43
N GLY A 79 5.65 -19.01 7.84
CA GLY A 79 4.76 -17.87 8.05
C GLY A 79 5.06 -16.70 7.11
N PRO A 80 4.17 -15.70 7.06
CA PRO A 80 4.28 -14.57 6.16
C PRO A 80 5.51 -13.71 6.48
N LEU A 81 6.17 -13.23 5.44
CA LEU A 81 7.25 -12.25 5.53
C LEU A 81 7.10 -11.21 4.41
N PRO A 82 7.02 -9.90 4.71
CA PRO A 82 6.94 -9.32 6.05
C PRO A 82 5.67 -9.77 6.82
N ASN A 83 5.79 -9.93 8.13
CA ASN A 83 4.68 -10.32 8.99
C ASN A 83 3.84 -9.11 9.45
N THR A 84 2.71 -9.37 10.10
CA THR A 84 1.80 -8.34 10.60
C THR A 84 2.47 -7.33 11.55
N THR A 85 3.40 -7.78 12.39
CA THR A 85 4.12 -6.89 13.33
C THR A 85 5.00 -5.90 12.58
N MET A 86 5.72 -6.37 11.55
CA MET A 86 6.55 -5.54 10.70
C MET A 86 5.72 -4.49 9.95
N LEU A 87 4.62 -4.93 9.33
CA LEU A 87 3.70 -4.06 8.59
C LEU A 87 3.06 -3.01 9.49
N THR A 88 2.56 -3.42 10.66
CA THR A 88 1.98 -2.50 11.65
C THR A 88 3.01 -1.48 12.12
N SER A 89 4.25 -1.92 12.40
CA SER A 89 5.33 -1.02 12.82
C SER A 89 5.68 0.01 11.75
N TYR A 90 5.84 -0.42 10.49
CA TYR A 90 6.10 0.50 9.37
C TYR A 90 4.97 1.53 9.22
N ASN A 91 3.71 1.06 9.20
CA ASN A 91 2.54 1.92 9.03
C ASN A 91 2.37 2.92 10.18
N GLN A 92 2.68 2.54 11.42
CA GLN A 92 2.66 3.44 12.58
C GLN A 92 3.75 4.53 12.49
N ILE A 93 4.95 4.17 12.01
CA ILE A 93 6.03 5.14 11.81
C ILE A 93 5.64 6.12 10.69
N LEU A 94 5.12 5.65 9.56
CA LEU A 94 4.64 6.49 8.47
C LEU A 94 3.57 7.48 8.95
N ASN A 95 2.58 7.00 9.69
CA ASN A 95 1.53 7.85 10.24
C ASN A 95 2.09 8.93 11.18
N SER A 96 3.00 8.54 12.07
CA SER A 96 3.64 9.48 13.01
C SER A 96 4.47 10.53 12.27
N SER A 97 5.19 10.13 11.21
CA SER A 97 5.96 11.03 10.35
C SER A 97 5.07 12.01 9.58
N ALA A 98 3.92 11.56 9.06
CA ALA A 98 2.96 12.44 8.38
C ALA A 98 2.38 13.50 9.33
N VAL A 99 2.02 13.12 10.56
CA VAL A 99 1.56 14.04 11.61
C VAL A 99 2.66 15.06 11.95
N HIS A 100 3.89 14.59 12.16
CA HIS A 100 5.03 15.47 12.45
C HIS A 100 5.31 16.44 11.29
N PHE A 101 5.24 15.96 10.05
CA PHE A 101 5.44 16.77 8.86
C PHE A 101 4.40 17.89 8.77
N ALA A 102 3.11 17.61 8.95
CA ALA A 102 2.08 18.65 8.99
C ALA A 102 2.31 19.67 10.12
N ALA A 103 2.73 19.23 11.31
CA ALA A 103 2.98 20.10 12.45
C ALA A 103 4.20 21.03 12.25
N THR A 104 5.17 20.63 11.44
CA THR A 104 6.43 21.36 11.23
C THR A 104 6.47 22.13 9.91
N HIS A 105 5.50 21.94 9.02
CA HIS A 105 5.43 22.58 7.71
C HIS A 105 4.17 23.46 7.58
N PRO A 106 4.29 24.78 7.82
CA PRO A 106 3.14 25.68 7.81
C PRO A 106 2.33 25.65 6.52
N GLY A 107 1.01 25.61 6.66
CA GLY A 107 0.07 25.54 5.54
C GLY A 107 -0.01 24.16 4.88
N THR A 108 0.66 23.14 5.41
CA THR A 108 0.56 21.76 4.93
C THR A 108 -0.64 21.05 5.54
N LYS A 109 -1.37 20.35 4.68
CA LYS A 109 -2.32 19.30 5.04
C LYS A 109 -1.71 17.95 4.67
N ALA A 110 -1.42 17.13 5.67
CA ALA A 110 -1.01 15.74 5.49
C ALA A 110 -2.11 14.81 5.97
N MET A 111 -2.57 13.92 5.08
CA MET A 111 -3.61 12.95 5.34
C MET A 111 -3.03 11.55 5.18
N VAL A 112 -3.46 10.61 6.02
CA VAL A 112 -3.06 9.20 5.91
C VAL A 112 -4.30 8.37 5.63
N PHE A 113 -4.34 7.70 4.49
CA PHE A 113 -5.35 6.68 4.20
C PHE A 113 -4.85 5.33 4.68
N ASP A 114 -5.69 4.65 5.46
CA ASP A 114 -5.39 3.33 6.02
C ASP A 114 -5.71 2.21 5.01
N THR A 115 -4.86 2.12 3.98
CA THR A 115 -4.89 1.08 2.96
C THR A 115 -4.85 -0.32 3.57
N PHE A 116 -4.06 -0.52 4.63
CA PHE A 116 -3.92 -1.79 5.32
C PHE A 116 -5.26 -2.29 5.83
N SER A 117 -5.95 -1.48 6.63
CA SER A 117 -7.22 -1.87 7.25
C SER A 117 -8.33 -1.99 6.20
N PHE A 118 -8.41 -1.07 5.24
CA PHE A 118 -9.42 -1.12 4.20
C PHE A 118 -9.27 -2.37 3.31
N LEU A 119 -8.08 -2.64 2.78
CA LEU A 119 -7.89 -3.83 1.94
C LEU A 119 -8.00 -5.13 2.75
N SER A 120 -7.68 -5.11 4.04
CA SER A 120 -7.94 -6.24 4.92
C SER A 120 -9.45 -6.51 5.03
N SER A 121 -10.28 -5.48 5.20
CA SER A 121 -11.74 -5.66 5.28
C SER A 121 -12.35 -6.14 3.97
N VAL A 122 -11.85 -5.67 2.82
CA VAL A 122 -12.24 -6.19 1.50
C VAL A 122 -11.92 -7.68 1.37
N LEU A 123 -10.74 -8.10 1.83
CA LEU A 123 -10.37 -9.49 1.79
C LEU A 123 -11.11 -10.35 2.85
N ASP A 124 -11.62 -9.74 3.93
CA ASP A 124 -12.40 -10.43 4.97
C ASP A 124 -13.86 -10.64 4.56
N ASP A 125 -14.44 -9.69 3.82
CA ASP A 125 -15.76 -9.80 3.22
C ASP A 125 -15.73 -9.39 1.72
N PRO A 126 -15.28 -10.29 0.82
CA PRO A 126 -15.07 -9.96 -0.59
C PRO A 126 -16.36 -9.95 -1.43
N ALA A 127 -17.45 -10.55 -0.94
CA ALA A 127 -18.67 -10.76 -1.71
C ALA A 127 -19.38 -9.45 -2.13
N PRO A 128 -19.53 -8.42 -1.27
CA PRO A 128 -20.08 -7.12 -1.66
C PRO A 128 -19.28 -6.43 -2.77
N TYR A 129 -18.00 -6.79 -2.90
CA TYR A 129 -17.09 -6.26 -3.89
C TYR A 129 -17.07 -7.09 -5.17
N GLY A 130 -17.84 -8.17 -5.28
CA GLY A 130 -17.82 -9.06 -6.45
C GLY A 130 -16.53 -9.88 -6.60
N ILE A 131 -15.70 -9.92 -5.55
CA ILE A 131 -14.45 -10.68 -5.53
C ILE A 131 -14.76 -12.10 -5.06
N LYS A 132 -14.25 -13.10 -5.80
CA LYS A 132 -14.48 -14.53 -5.53
C LYS A 132 -13.21 -15.25 -5.10
N ASN A 133 -12.04 -14.77 -5.51
CA ASN A 133 -10.76 -15.36 -5.13
C ASN A 133 -9.85 -14.34 -4.47
N ILE A 134 -9.52 -14.60 -3.20
CA ILE A 134 -8.68 -13.75 -2.35
C ILE A 134 -7.34 -14.42 -1.97
N THR A 135 -7.15 -15.69 -2.32
CA THR A 135 -6.00 -16.49 -1.88
C THR A 135 -5.00 -16.77 -2.98
N ASN A 136 -5.40 -16.64 -4.24
CA ASN A 136 -4.56 -16.92 -5.40
C ASN A 136 -4.84 -15.92 -6.53
N TYR A 137 -4.13 -16.08 -7.65
CA TYR A 137 -4.26 -15.33 -8.89
C TYR A 137 -4.30 -16.29 -10.08
N CYS A 138 -4.65 -15.79 -11.26
CA CYS A 138 -4.60 -16.60 -12.48
C CYS A 138 -3.15 -16.87 -12.89
N PRO A 139 -2.68 -18.11 -13.09
CA PRO A 139 -1.30 -18.38 -13.51
C PRO A 139 -0.90 -17.78 -14.87
N ARG A 140 -1.91 -17.47 -15.70
CA ARG A 140 -1.78 -16.86 -17.03
C ARG A 140 -2.34 -15.43 -17.05
N TYR A 141 -2.22 -14.71 -15.93
CA TYR A 141 -2.70 -13.33 -15.77
C TYR A 141 -2.16 -12.35 -16.82
N ASP A 142 -1.03 -12.70 -17.44
CA ASP A 142 -0.30 -11.95 -18.46
C ASP A 142 -0.57 -12.42 -19.90
N ALA A 143 -1.47 -13.40 -20.10
CA ALA A 143 -1.85 -13.84 -21.43
C ALA A 143 -2.53 -12.70 -22.21
N PRO A 144 -2.23 -12.53 -23.51
CA PRO A 144 -2.72 -11.39 -24.29
C PRO A 144 -4.25 -11.38 -24.46
N ASP A 145 -4.90 -12.53 -24.36
CA ASP A 145 -6.34 -12.73 -24.49
C ASP A 145 -7.03 -13.02 -23.14
N ILE A 146 -6.34 -12.81 -22.01
CA ILE A 146 -6.83 -13.17 -20.67
C ILE A 146 -8.19 -12.55 -20.34
N ALA A 147 -8.49 -11.37 -20.88
CA ALA A 147 -9.77 -10.70 -20.67
C ALA A 147 -10.97 -11.50 -21.22
N THR A 148 -10.78 -12.35 -22.22
CA THR A 148 -11.86 -13.09 -22.91
C THR A 148 -11.70 -14.61 -22.85
N ASN A 149 -10.46 -15.10 -22.73
CA ASN A 149 -10.13 -16.52 -22.82
C ASN A 149 -9.64 -17.12 -21.48
N TYR A 150 -9.89 -16.44 -20.35
CA TYR A 150 -9.50 -16.89 -19.00
C TYR A 150 -9.89 -18.34 -18.69
N ALA A 151 -11.05 -18.80 -19.19
CA ALA A 151 -11.54 -20.14 -18.92
C ALA A 151 -10.64 -21.23 -19.53
N SER A 152 -9.99 -20.97 -20.68
CA SER A 152 -9.03 -21.89 -21.29
C SER A 152 -7.79 -22.09 -20.43
N TYR A 153 -7.49 -21.13 -19.56
CA TYR A 153 -6.39 -21.18 -18.59
C TYR A 153 -6.81 -21.71 -17.22
N GLY A 154 -8.08 -22.15 -17.07
CA GLY A 154 -8.62 -22.59 -15.77
C GLY A 154 -8.78 -21.45 -14.77
N CYS A 155 -8.84 -20.20 -15.24
CA CYS A 155 -8.98 -19.02 -14.40
C CYS A 155 -10.45 -18.57 -14.29
N LEU A 156 -10.71 -17.65 -13.36
CA LEU A 156 -11.91 -16.82 -13.33
C LEU A 156 -11.68 -15.57 -14.20
N PRO A 157 -12.72 -14.76 -14.48
CA PRO A 157 -12.51 -13.40 -14.94
C PRO A 157 -11.55 -12.65 -14.00
N ILE A 158 -10.61 -11.87 -14.54
CA ILE A 158 -9.65 -11.10 -13.71
C ILE A 158 -10.33 -10.22 -12.63
N PRO A 159 -11.48 -9.56 -12.87
CA PRO A 159 -12.18 -8.81 -11.83
C PRO A 159 -12.63 -9.65 -10.63
N ASP A 160 -12.81 -10.95 -10.80
CA ASP A 160 -13.24 -11.85 -9.73
C ASP A 160 -12.09 -12.20 -8.78
N TYR A 161 -10.85 -11.79 -9.08
CA TYR A 161 -9.69 -11.94 -8.20
C TYR A 161 -9.39 -10.64 -7.45
N PHE A 162 -8.95 -10.79 -6.20
CA PHE A 162 -8.30 -9.69 -5.47
C PHE A 162 -6.85 -9.49 -5.96
N TRP A 163 -6.09 -10.59 -6.06
CA TRP A 163 -4.69 -10.56 -6.46
C TRP A 163 -4.55 -10.75 -7.97
N TYR A 164 -3.84 -9.83 -8.62
CA TYR A 164 -3.47 -9.95 -10.03
C TYR A 164 -2.29 -10.91 -10.22
N ASN A 165 -1.31 -10.85 -9.33
CA ASN A 165 -0.15 -11.73 -9.30
C ASN A 165 0.37 -11.90 -7.86
N THR A 166 1.67 -12.17 -7.71
CA THR A 166 2.33 -12.42 -6.42
C THR A 166 2.35 -11.24 -5.46
N GLY A 167 2.10 -10.00 -5.92
CA GLY A 167 2.17 -8.81 -5.06
C GLY A 167 1.28 -7.64 -5.48
N HIS A 168 0.63 -7.72 -6.65
CA HIS A 168 -0.24 -6.66 -7.17
C HIS A 168 -1.71 -7.05 -7.04
N ILE A 169 -2.56 -6.07 -6.74
CA ILE A 169 -4.02 -6.22 -6.74
C ILE A 169 -4.58 -6.03 -8.16
N THR A 170 -5.78 -6.55 -8.43
CA THR A 170 -6.40 -6.39 -9.75
C THR A 170 -6.88 -4.96 -9.99
N TYR A 171 -7.15 -4.62 -11.25
CA TYR A 171 -7.73 -3.33 -11.61
C TYR A 171 -9.10 -3.10 -10.94
N HIS A 172 -9.90 -4.17 -10.76
CA HIS A 172 -11.17 -4.09 -10.04
C HIS A 172 -10.96 -3.75 -8.56
N THR A 173 -9.97 -4.37 -7.91
CA THR A 173 -9.59 -4.00 -6.53
C THR A 173 -9.02 -2.57 -6.46
N HIS A 174 -8.26 -2.12 -7.46
CA HIS A 174 -7.85 -0.72 -7.57
C HIS A 174 -9.04 0.24 -7.70
N GLU A 175 -10.08 -0.09 -8.46
CA GLU A 175 -11.30 0.72 -8.55
C GLU A 175 -12.04 0.81 -7.20
N ILE A 176 -12.11 -0.30 -6.47
CA ILE A 176 -12.68 -0.35 -5.11
C ILE A 176 -11.89 0.55 -4.16
N LEU A 177 -10.56 0.44 -4.17
CA LEU A 177 -9.66 1.27 -3.37
C LEU A 177 -9.79 2.76 -3.73
N ALA A 178 -9.80 3.09 -5.02
CA ALA A 178 -9.91 4.47 -5.48
C ALA A 178 -11.24 5.12 -5.06
N LYS A 179 -12.35 4.38 -5.12
CA LYS A 179 -13.66 4.85 -4.62
C LYS A 179 -13.62 5.17 -3.14
N GLU A 180 -12.99 4.31 -2.33
CA GLU A 180 -12.90 4.55 -0.88
C GLU A 180 -11.96 5.70 -0.53
N VAL A 181 -10.81 5.81 -1.21
CA VAL A 181 -9.92 6.98 -1.10
C VAL A 181 -10.66 8.26 -1.47
N GLY A 182 -11.51 8.24 -2.50
CA GLY A 182 -12.37 9.36 -2.88
C GLY A 182 -13.28 9.82 -1.75
N LYS A 183 -14.03 8.90 -1.13
CA LYS A 183 -14.89 9.19 0.02
C LYS A 183 -14.09 9.75 1.21
N PHE A 184 -12.91 9.16 1.47
CA PHE A 184 -12.02 9.65 2.51
C PHE A 184 -11.63 11.11 2.27
N LEU A 185 -11.18 11.45 1.06
CA LEU A 185 -10.78 12.81 0.68
C LEU A 185 -11.93 13.82 0.74
N GLU A 186 -13.13 13.43 0.33
CA GLU A 186 -14.34 14.25 0.48
C GLU A 186 -14.60 14.57 1.96
N GLY A 187 -14.46 13.59 2.85
CA GLY A 187 -14.58 13.77 4.30
C GLY A 187 -13.49 14.65 4.92
N GLN A 188 -12.36 14.84 4.23
CA GLN A 188 -11.32 15.77 4.67
C GLN A 188 -11.62 17.21 4.25
N SER A 189 -12.57 17.48 3.37
CA SER A 189 -12.76 18.81 2.75
C SER A 189 -13.52 19.84 3.60
N CYS A 190 -13.72 19.56 4.90
CA CYS A 190 -14.38 20.43 5.87
C CYS A 190 -13.41 21.40 6.56
#